data_AF-A0A242LMK7-F1
#
_entry.id   AF-A0A242LMK7-F1
#
_cell.length_a   1.000
_cell.length_b   1.000
_cell.length_c   1.000
_cell.angle_alpha   90.00
_cell.angle_beta   90.00
_cell.angle_gamma   90.00
#
_symmetry.space_group_name_H-M   'P 1'
#
loop_
_entity.id
_entity.type
_entity.pdbx_description
1 polymer ?
#
loop_
_entity_poly.entity_id
_entity_poly.type
_entity_poly.pdbx_seq_one_letter_code
_entity_poly.pdbx_strand_id
1 'polypeptide(L)'
;MGLFDFFKQEEPKQTIDLDEEVAKIVAIYETYPEFPVMSAERNVDDWLKSIAKGTSTIVPKESMVRNADGLLPGEVILLDWVNKKDSTLAVFPEFFEMELGIDPAASTNELLFADYLDILNDASVIDYWSLFQLNEVFEENGLSKCDTKTQALKLLKKEFTADYIVNMVDPGIYILMDKGQAIVDKYADFIHDYLDTPPE
;
A
#
# COMPACT_ATOMS: atom_id res chain seq x y z
N MET A 1 -53.84 38.39 6.99
CA MET A 1 -54.19 37.14 7.70
C MET A 1 -54.20 36.01 6.69
N GLY A 2 -53.60 34.86 7.04
CA GLY A 2 -53.53 33.63 6.24
C GLY A 2 -52.14 33.43 5.64
N LEU A 3 -51.13 32.98 6.38
CA LEU A 3 -50.85 31.59 6.79
C LEU A 3 -50.74 30.64 5.58
N PHE A 4 -49.59 30.67 4.92
CA PHE A 4 -49.07 29.49 4.23
C PHE A 4 -47.94 28.94 5.09
N ASP A 5 -48.31 28.03 5.98
CA ASP A 5 -47.37 27.17 6.68
C ASP A 5 -46.64 26.34 5.62
N PHE A 6 -45.40 26.76 5.38
CA PHE A 6 -44.39 25.99 4.68
C PHE A 6 -44.19 24.72 5.52
N PHE A 7 -44.83 23.62 5.13
CA PHE A 7 -44.47 22.30 5.63
C PHE A 7 -43.00 22.07 5.28
N LYS A 8 -42.10 22.36 6.22
CA LYS A 8 -40.84 21.64 6.32
C LYS A 8 -41.23 20.19 6.57
N GLN A 9 -41.35 19.41 5.51
CA GLN A 9 -41.12 17.98 5.65
C GLN A 9 -39.67 17.88 6.13
N GLU A 10 -39.50 17.68 7.43
CA GLU A 10 -38.27 17.08 7.92
C GLU A 10 -38.16 15.75 7.17
N GLU A 11 -37.23 15.66 6.22
CA GLU A 11 -36.92 14.38 5.61
C GLU A 11 -36.71 13.40 6.76
N PRO A 12 -37.40 12.24 6.76
CA PRO A 12 -37.23 11.29 7.83
C PRO A 12 -35.75 10.96 7.90
N LYS A 13 -35.10 11.31 9.01
CA LYS A 13 -33.73 10.89 9.29
C LYS A 13 -33.75 9.37 9.21
N GLN A 14 -33.31 8.80 8.08
CA GLN A 14 -33.16 7.36 7.95
C GLN A 14 -32.17 6.95 9.04
N THR A 15 -32.69 6.31 10.08
CA THR A 15 -31.89 5.65 11.09
C THR A 15 -31.32 4.41 10.42
N ILE A 16 -30.06 4.47 10.02
CA ILE A 16 -29.34 3.34 9.45
C ILE A 16 -29.22 2.28 10.55
N ASP A 17 -29.76 1.07 10.29
CA ASP A 17 -29.56 -0.09 11.14
C ASP A 17 -28.20 -0.73 10.79
N LEU A 18 -27.18 -0.48 11.62
CA LEU A 18 -25.82 -0.93 11.35
C LEU A 18 -25.70 -2.47 11.40
N ASP A 19 -26.46 -3.14 12.27
CA ASP A 19 -26.41 -4.60 12.39
C ASP A 19 -26.97 -5.26 11.12
N GLU A 20 -28.05 -4.70 10.56
CA GLU A 20 -28.63 -5.16 9.30
C GLU A 20 -27.67 -4.94 8.11
N GLU A 21 -26.99 -3.79 8.05
CA GLU A 21 -26.03 -3.49 6.99
C GLU A 21 -24.80 -4.39 7.05
N VAL A 22 -24.28 -4.69 8.25
CA VAL A 22 -23.21 -5.68 8.44
C VAL A 22 -23.65 -7.05 7.91
N ALA A 23 -24.84 -7.52 8.29
CA ALA A 23 -25.33 -8.83 7.87
C ALA A 23 -25.46 -8.95 6.33
N LYS A 24 -25.92 -7.88 5.66
CA LYS A 24 -25.98 -7.83 4.19
C LYS A 24 -24.61 -7.94 3.55
N ILE A 25 -23.63 -7.19 4.06
CA ILE A 25 -22.26 -7.17 3.52
C ILE A 25 -21.58 -8.53 3.73
N VAL A 26 -21.71 -9.11 4.93
CA VAL A 26 -21.17 -10.45 5.22
C VAL A 26 -21.77 -11.49 4.28
N ALA A 27 -23.09 -11.47 4.08
CA ALA A 27 -23.74 -12.40 3.15
C ALA A 27 -23.26 -12.24 1.69
N ILE A 28 -22.88 -11.02 1.27
CA ILE A 28 -22.25 -10.79 -0.04
C ILE A 28 -20.85 -11.41 -0.08
N TYR A 29 -20.01 -11.12 0.92
CA TYR A 29 -18.63 -11.64 0.99
C TYR A 29 -18.54 -13.15 1.15
N GLU A 30 -19.54 -13.80 1.75
CA GLU A 30 -19.65 -15.27 1.78
C GLU A 30 -19.78 -15.89 0.37
N THR A 31 -20.15 -15.10 -0.65
CA THR A 31 -20.21 -15.56 -2.05
C THR A 31 -18.89 -15.38 -2.81
N TYR A 32 -17.88 -14.80 -2.17
CA TYR A 32 -16.57 -14.57 -2.78
C TYR A 32 -15.70 -15.83 -2.65
N PRO A 33 -14.69 -16.01 -3.52
CA PRO A 33 -13.75 -17.11 -3.36
C PRO A 33 -12.93 -17.00 -2.08
N GLU A 34 -12.59 -15.77 -1.69
CA GLU A 34 -11.87 -15.43 -0.47
C GLU A 34 -12.58 -14.27 0.24
N PHE A 35 -12.59 -14.32 1.58
CA PHE A 35 -13.24 -13.30 2.39
C PHE A 35 -12.29 -12.10 2.56
N PRO A 36 -12.71 -10.85 2.24
CA PRO A 36 -11.88 -9.67 2.44
C PRO A 36 -11.48 -9.49 3.90
N VAL A 37 -10.25 -9.09 4.15
CA VAL A 37 -9.80 -8.73 5.50
C VAL A 37 -10.63 -7.58 6.05
N MET A 38 -10.97 -7.71 7.34
CA MET A 38 -11.59 -6.68 8.16
C MET A 38 -10.71 -6.49 9.39
N SER A 39 -9.84 -5.48 9.38
CA SER A 39 -8.96 -5.22 10.51
C SER A 39 -9.77 -4.79 11.73
N ALA A 40 -9.27 -5.13 12.92
CA ALA A 40 -9.89 -4.71 14.18
C ALA A 40 -9.82 -3.19 14.39
N GLU A 41 -8.91 -2.51 13.69
CA GLU A 41 -8.71 -1.07 13.75
C GLU A 41 -9.67 -0.29 12.83
N ARG A 42 -10.33 -0.98 11.88
CA ARG A 42 -11.31 -0.36 10.99
C ARG A 42 -12.46 0.23 11.80
N ASN A 43 -12.77 1.50 11.54
CA ASN A 43 -14.00 2.12 12.03
C ASN A 43 -15.20 1.63 11.21
N VAL A 44 -15.71 0.45 11.58
CA VAL A 44 -16.80 -0.25 10.91
C VAL A 44 -18.05 0.64 10.81
N ASP A 45 -18.41 1.35 11.86
CA ASP A 45 -19.61 2.21 11.87
C ASP A 45 -19.54 3.31 10.82
N ASP A 46 -18.41 4.01 10.71
CA ASP A 46 -18.27 5.09 9.74
C ASP A 46 -18.13 4.56 8.32
N TRP A 47 -17.49 3.41 8.13
CA TRP A 47 -17.47 2.71 6.85
C TRP A 47 -18.87 2.30 6.39
N LEU A 48 -19.67 1.67 7.26
CA LEU A 48 -21.06 1.30 6.96
C LEU A 48 -21.92 2.51 6.63
N LYS A 49 -21.79 3.59 7.42
CA LYS A 49 -22.48 4.86 7.12
C LYS A 49 -22.07 5.42 5.76
N SER A 50 -20.80 5.28 5.38
CA SER A 50 -20.30 5.75 4.09
C SER A 50 -20.85 4.92 2.92
N ILE A 51 -20.98 3.61 3.09
CA ILE A 51 -21.64 2.71 2.11
C ILE A 51 -23.12 3.04 1.98
N ALA A 52 -23.84 3.17 3.10
CA ALA A 52 -25.27 3.51 3.10
C ALA A 52 -25.55 4.88 2.46
N LYS A 53 -24.61 5.82 2.54
CA LYS A 53 -24.67 7.13 1.87
C LYS A 53 -24.20 7.09 0.41
N GLY A 54 -23.70 5.96 -0.08
CA GLY A 54 -23.15 5.81 -1.43
C GLY A 54 -21.84 6.55 -1.67
N THR A 55 -21.11 6.93 -0.62
CA THR A 55 -19.82 7.65 -0.72
C THR A 55 -18.61 6.71 -0.65
N SER A 56 -18.85 5.41 -0.39
CA SER A 56 -17.86 4.34 -0.39
C SER A 56 -18.50 3.08 -0.95
N THR A 57 -17.68 2.08 -1.26
CA THR A 57 -18.10 0.79 -1.79
C THR A 57 -17.57 -0.34 -0.94
N ILE A 58 -18.22 -1.49 -1.03
CA ILE A 58 -17.65 -2.75 -0.53
C ILE A 58 -16.47 -3.17 -1.40
N VAL A 59 -15.61 -4.04 -0.86
CA VAL A 59 -14.53 -4.66 -1.63
C VAL A 59 -15.15 -5.44 -2.80
N PRO A 60 -14.73 -5.18 -4.04
CA PRO A 60 -15.28 -5.87 -5.20
C PRO A 60 -14.85 -7.34 -5.20
N LYS A 61 -15.70 -8.20 -5.76
CA LYS A 61 -15.43 -9.65 -5.80
C LYS A 61 -14.14 -9.97 -6.53
N GLU A 62 -13.84 -9.20 -7.57
CA GLU A 62 -12.68 -9.31 -8.44
C GLU A 62 -11.37 -9.15 -7.65
N SER A 63 -11.33 -8.29 -6.61
CA SER A 63 -10.18 -8.15 -5.70
C SER A 63 -9.91 -9.40 -4.86
N MET A 64 -10.90 -10.29 -4.72
CA MET A 64 -10.80 -11.53 -3.96
C MET A 64 -10.71 -12.79 -4.85
N VAL A 65 -10.28 -12.61 -6.11
CA VAL A 65 -10.01 -13.71 -7.03
C VAL A 65 -8.50 -13.79 -7.29
N ARG A 66 -7.87 -14.89 -6.88
CA ARG A 66 -6.45 -15.12 -7.21
C ARG A 66 -6.24 -15.25 -8.72
N ASN A 67 -5.16 -14.65 -9.19
CA ASN A 67 -4.70 -14.77 -10.56
C ASN A 67 -4.07 -16.15 -10.84
N ALA A 68 -3.60 -16.37 -12.07
CA ALA A 68 -2.99 -17.63 -12.48
C ALA A 68 -1.69 -17.98 -11.72
N ASP A 69 -1.04 -16.99 -11.09
CA ASP A 69 0.17 -17.17 -10.28
C ASP A 69 -0.16 -17.36 -8.79
N GLY A 70 -1.46 -17.42 -8.45
CA GLY A 70 -1.94 -17.63 -7.09
C GLY A 70 -1.95 -16.38 -6.21
N LEU A 71 -1.81 -15.18 -6.80
CA LEU A 71 -1.81 -13.92 -6.05
C LEU A 71 -3.15 -13.18 -6.19
N LEU A 72 -3.60 -12.55 -5.12
CA LEU A 72 -4.70 -11.59 -5.16
C LEU A 72 -4.24 -10.30 -5.88
N PRO A 73 -5.15 -9.58 -6.56
CA PRO A 73 -4.84 -8.27 -7.15
C PRO A 73 -4.19 -7.30 -6.15
N GLY A 74 -4.63 -7.33 -4.89
CA GLY A 74 -4.01 -6.55 -3.82
C GLY A 74 -2.55 -6.89 -3.56
N GLU A 75 -2.19 -8.18 -3.58
CA GLU A 75 -0.81 -8.66 -3.37
C GLU A 75 0.09 -8.28 -4.56
N VAL A 76 -0.45 -8.25 -5.78
CA VAL A 76 0.28 -7.79 -6.98
C VAL A 76 0.62 -6.31 -6.88
N ILE A 77 -0.36 -5.47 -6.52
CA ILE A 77 -0.13 -4.03 -6.30
C ILE A 77 0.85 -3.82 -5.14
N LEU A 78 0.72 -4.62 -4.07
CA LEU A 78 1.58 -4.53 -2.91
C LEU A 78 3.05 -4.77 -3.24
N LEU A 79 3.36 -5.73 -4.12
CA LEU A 79 4.74 -6.03 -4.53
C LEU A 79 5.48 -4.80 -5.10
N ASP A 80 4.86 -4.12 -6.06
CA ASP A 80 5.44 -2.89 -6.62
C ASP A 80 5.46 -1.77 -5.58
N TRP A 81 4.37 -1.62 -4.83
CA TRP A 81 4.24 -0.55 -3.86
C TRP A 81 5.28 -0.63 -2.74
N VAL A 82 5.59 -1.82 -2.19
CA VAL A 82 6.60 -1.94 -1.12
C VAL A 82 8.03 -1.87 -1.63
N ASN A 83 8.26 -2.07 -2.94
CA ASN A 83 9.60 -2.11 -3.51
C ASN A 83 10.39 -0.82 -3.18
N LYS A 84 11.62 -1.00 -2.70
CA LYS A 84 12.55 0.06 -2.26
C LYS A 84 12.07 0.89 -1.05
N LYS A 85 10.98 0.51 -0.38
CA LYS A 85 10.56 1.11 0.89
C LYS A 85 11.30 0.50 2.07
N ASP A 86 11.36 1.25 3.16
CA ASP A 86 11.91 0.78 4.45
C ASP A 86 11.18 -0.48 4.93
N SER A 87 11.95 -1.48 5.38
CA SER A 87 11.38 -2.76 5.87
C SER A 87 10.65 -2.63 7.21
N THR A 88 10.87 -1.54 7.94
CA THR A 88 10.14 -1.19 9.18
C THR A 88 8.85 -0.42 8.94
N LEU A 89 8.42 -0.28 7.67
CA LEU A 89 7.19 0.41 7.31
C LEU A 89 6.02 -0.03 8.21
N ALA A 90 5.57 0.91 9.04
CA ALA A 90 4.50 0.67 10.00
C ALA A 90 3.11 1.07 9.48
N VAL A 91 3.05 1.87 8.43
CA VAL A 91 1.80 2.45 7.93
C VAL A 91 1.63 2.15 6.44
N PHE A 92 0.57 1.41 6.14
CA PHE A 92 0.15 1.14 4.77
C PHE A 92 -1.05 2.01 4.39
N PRO A 93 -1.20 2.37 3.11
CA PRO A 93 -2.39 3.05 2.62
C PRO A 93 -3.66 2.27 2.92
N GLU A 94 -4.72 2.98 3.35
CA GLU A 94 -6.01 2.37 3.69
C GLU A 94 -6.66 1.62 2.52
N PHE A 95 -6.37 2.00 1.27
CA PHE A 95 -6.96 1.36 0.08
C PHE A 95 -6.63 -0.14 -0.01
N PHE A 96 -5.49 -0.60 0.53
CA PHE A 96 -5.15 -2.03 0.53
C PHE A 96 -6.20 -2.87 1.25
N GLU A 97 -6.69 -2.35 2.37
CA GLU A 97 -7.73 -2.99 3.13
C GLU A 97 -9.13 -2.65 2.56
N MET A 98 -9.37 -1.37 2.25
CA MET A 98 -10.71 -0.84 1.94
C MET A 98 -11.18 -1.17 0.53
N GLU A 99 -10.27 -1.28 -0.43
CA GLU A 99 -10.57 -1.52 -1.86
C GLU A 99 -10.04 -2.87 -2.35
N LEU A 100 -8.89 -3.30 -1.84
CA LEU A 100 -8.24 -4.54 -2.28
C LEU A 100 -8.49 -5.72 -1.32
N GLY A 101 -9.02 -5.46 -0.13
CA GLY A 101 -9.46 -6.51 0.81
C GLY A 101 -8.35 -7.32 1.44
N ILE A 102 -7.10 -6.84 1.44
CA ILE A 102 -5.95 -7.53 2.00
C ILE A 102 -5.44 -6.86 3.28
N ASP A 103 -4.80 -7.63 4.15
CA ASP A 103 -3.91 -7.09 5.18
C ASP A 103 -2.52 -6.90 4.53
N PRO A 104 -2.08 -5.67 4.25
CA PRO A 104 -0.83 -5.46 3.55
C PRO A 104 0.40 -5.86 4.39
N ALA A 105 0.32 -5.82 5.72
CA ALA A 105 1.43 -6.24 6.58
C ALA A 105 1.54 -7.79 6.59
N ALA A 106 0.42 -8.49 6.75
CA ALA A 106 0.41 -9.95 6.67
C ALA A 106 0.82 -10.42 5.27
N SER A 107 0.28 -9.81 4.22
CA SER A 107 0.60 -10.13 2.82
C SER A 107 2.07 -9.89 2.51
N THR A 108 2.68 -8.80 3.01
CA THR A 108 4.12 -8.55 2.84
C THR A 108 4.96 -9.69 3.45
N ASN A 109 4.59 -10.18 4.64
CA ASN A 109 5.28 -11.32 5.27
C ASN A 109 5.13 -12.63 4.48
N GLU A 110 3.95 -12.88 3.91
CA GLU A 110 3.73 -14.05 3.04
C GLU A 110 4.54 -13.95 1.75
N LEU A 111 4.64 -12.77 1.16
CA LEU A 111 5.44 -12.50 -0.04
C LEU A 111 6.95 -12.65 0.22
N LEU A 112 7.45 -12.25 1.40
CA LEU A 112 8.81 -12.55 1.85
C LEU A 112 9.03 -14.07 1.97
N PHE A 113 8.13 -14.77 2.65
CA PHE A 113 8.24 -16.22 2.86
C PHE A 113 8.18 -17.02 1.55
N ALA A 114 7.47 -16.50 0.55
CA ALA A 114 7.29 -17.13 -0.75
C ALA A 114 8.33 -16.68 -1.81
N ASP A 115 9.43 -16.03 -1.40
CA ASP A 115 10.53 -15.57 -2.24
C ASP A 115 10.11 -14.58 -3.35
N TYR A 116 9.04 -13.81 -3.14
CA TYR A 116 8.71 -12.69 -4.03
C TYR A 116 9.45 -11.41 -3.63
N LEU A 117 9.68 -11.23 -2.33
CA LEU A 117 10.42 -10.11 -1.74
C LEU A 117 11.62 -10.63 -0.95
N ASP A 118 12.60 -9.75 -0.75
CA ASP A 118 13.68 -9.92 0.24
C ASP A 118 13.95 -8.58 0.93
N ILE A 119 14.72 -8.60 2.02
CA ILE A 119 15.15 -7.41 2.75
C ILE A 119 16.64 -7.18 2.45
N LEU A 120 16.93 -6.11 1.72
CA LEU A 120 18.29 -5.67 1.48
C LEU A 120 18.79 -4.83 2.65
N ASN A 121 19.79 -5.34 3.36
CA ASN A 121 20.34 -4.73 4.56
C ASN A 121 21.87 -4.57 4.53
N ASP A 122 22.45 -4.54 3.34
CA ASP A 122 23.87 -4.31 3.15
C ASP A 122 24.17 -2.96 2.46
N ALA A 123 25.45 -2.61 2.34
CA ALA A 123 25.87 -1.33 1.80
C ALA A 123 25.48 -1.10 0.31
N SER A 124 25.04 -2.12 -0.42
CA SER A 124 24.52 -1.97 -1.79
C SER A 124 23.16 -1.28 -1.86
N VAL A 125 22.48 -1.08 -0.71
CA VAL A 125 21.23 -0.31 -0.61
C VAL A 125 21.31 1.07 -1.29
N ILE A 126 22.49 1.69 -1.27
CA ILE A 126 22.75 3.02 -1.87
C ILE A 126 22.55 3.02 -3.38
N ASP A 127 22.66 1.86 -4.04
CA ASP A 127 22.47 1.76 -5.49
C ASP A 127 20.98 1.94 -5.85
N TYR A 128 20.05 1.77 -4.89
CA TYR A 128 18.61 2.00 -5.03
C TYR A 128 18.18 3.44 -4.68
N TRP A 129 19.01 4.20 -3.99
CA TRP A 129 18.68 5.58 -3.60
C TRP A 129 18.67 6.54 -4.78
N SER A 130 17.78 7.53 -4.70
CA SER A 130 17.76 8.68 -5.59
C SER A 130 18.97 9.61 -5.32
N LEU A 131 19.30 10.47 -6.28
CA LEU A 131 20.31 11.51 -6.06
C LEU A 131 19.93 12.43 -4.88
N PHE A 132 18.64 12.66 -4.68
CA PHE A 132 18.13 13.46 -3.57
C PHE A 132 18.51 12.83 -2.23
N GLN A 133 18.13 11.57 -1.99
CA GLN A 133 18.45 10.83 -0.77
C GLN A 133 19.97 10.76 -0.51
N LEU A 134 20.77 10.52 -1.56
CA LEU A 134 22.23 10.52 -1.46
C LEU A 134 22.77 11.89 -1.01
N ASN A 135 22.19 12.97 -1.52
CA ASN A 135 22.59 14.33 -1.15
C ASN A 135 22.11 14.75 0.24
N GLU A 136 20.99 14.23 0.74
CA GLU A 136 20.56 14.43 2.13
C GLU A 136 21.61 13.90 3.10
N VAL A 137 22.12 12.69 2.88
CA VAL A 137 23.22 12.11 3.68
C VAL A 137 24.45 13.01 3.70
N PHE A 138 24.81 13.62 2.57
CA PHE A 138 25.94 14.55 2.51
C PHE A 138 25.69 15.82 3.32
N GLU A 139 24.50 16.41 3.21
CA GLU A 139 24.14 17.60 3.97
C GLU A 139 24.16 17.36 5.48
N GLU A 140 23.59 16.24 5.94
CA GLU A 140 23.57 15.86 7.36
C GLU A 140 24.98 15.67 7.94
N ASN A 141 25.95 15.34 7.09
CA ASN A 141 27.36 15.16 7.47
C ASN A 141 28.25 16.36 7.11
N GLY A 142 27.66 17.49 6.70
CA GLY A 142 28.39 18.73 6.40
C GLY A 142 29.22 18.68 5.10
N LEU A 143 28.90 17.78 4.18
CA LEU A 143 29.53 17.63 2.87
C LEU A 143 28.75 18.40 1.79
N SER A 144 29.42 18.68 0.67
CA SER A 144 28.78 19.33 -0.49
C SER A 144 27.96 18.35 -1.31
N LYS A 145 26.84 18.81 -1.87
CA LYS A 145 26.01 18.05 -2.80
C LYS A 145 26.75 17.67 -4.07
N CYS A 146 26.31 16.57 -4.68
CA CYS A 146 26.70 16.14 -6.00
C CYS A 146 25.61 16.46 -7.04
N ASP A 147 26.02 16.72 -8.27
CA ASP A 147 25.10 16.99 -9.39
C ASP A 147 24.61 15.70 -10.06
N THR A 148 25.31 14.59 -9.89
CA THR A 148 25.00 13.30 -10.52
C THR A 148 25.04 12.14 -9.55
N LYS A 149 24.18 11.13 -9.76
CA LYS A 149 24.16 9.90 -8.95
C LYS A 149 25.51 9.18 -8.96
N THR A 150 26.19 9.14 -10.11
CA THR A 150 27.52 8.52 -10.23
C THR A 150 28.58 9.22 -9.38
N GLN A 151 28.57 10.55 -9.31
CA GLN A 151 29.48 11.30 -8.43
C GLN A 151 29.12 11.04 -6.95
N ALA A 152 27.84 11.09 -6.62
CA ALA A 152 27.35 10.83 -5.27
C ALA A 152 27.78 9.43 -4.79
N LEU A 153 27.54 8.37 -5.56
CA LEU A 153 27.94 7.01 -5.20
C LEU A 153 29.46 6.88 -5.00
N LYS A 154 30.28 7.53 -5.83
CA LYS A 154 31.74 7.53 -5.69
C LYS A 154 32.19 8.25 -4.41
N LEU A 155 31.57 9.39 -4.11
CA LEU A 155 31.86 10.15 -2.90
C LEU A 155 31.44 9.37 -1.66
N LEU A 156 30.24 8.80 -1.68
CA LEU A 156 29.68 8.06 -0.55
C LEU A 156 30.56 6.84 -0.20
N LYS A 157 30.98 6.06 -1.20
CA LYS A 157 31.91 4.92 -1.04
C LYS A 157 33.32 5.34 -0.60
N LYS A 158 33.68 6.62 -0.72
CA LYS A 158 34.98 7.18 -0.32
C LYS A 158 34.95 7.73 1.11
N GLU A 159 33.88 8.42 1.48
CA GLU A 159 33.78 9.14 2.76
C GLU A 159 33.17 8.28 3.87
N PHE A 160 32.33 7.30 3.55
CA PHE A 160 31.61 6.48 4.52
C PHE A 160 32.02 5.00 4.46
N THR A 161 32.03 4.35 5.62
CA THR A 161 32.27 2.90 5.72
C THR A 161 31.01 2.12 5.35
N ALA A 162 31.16 0.85 4.98
CA ALA A 162 30.03 -0.04 4.75
C ALA A 162 29.11 -0.12 5.98
N ASP A 163 29.69 -0.27 7.17
CA ASP A 163 28.93 -0.34 8.43
C ASP A 163 28.10 0.93 8.68
N TYR A 164 28.65 2.11 8.36
CA TYR A 164 27.91 3.36 8.49
C TYR A 164 26.66 3.37 7.60
N ILE A 165 26.80 2.92 6.35
CA ILE A 165 25.71 2.82 5.38
C ILE A 165 24.66 1.81 5.83
N VAL A 166 25.09 0.64 6.30
CA VAL A 166 24.18 -0.39 6.82
C VAL A 166 23.37 0.14 8.00
N ASN A 167 24.01 0.83 8.94
CA ASN A 167 23.32 1.41 10.10
C ASN A 167 22.29 2.49 9.73
N MET A 168 22.39 3.12 8.55
CA MET A 168 21.40 4.10 8.09
C MET A 168 20.08 3.46 7.65
N VAL A 169 20.13 2.19 7.26
CA VAL A 169 18.97 1.49 6.73
C VAL A 169 18.57 0.30 7.58
N ASP A 170 19.21 0.07 8.74
CA ASP A 170 18.91 -1.07 9.62
C ASP A 170 17.42 -1.06 10.03
N PRO A 171 16.63 -2.09 9.69
CA PRO A 171 17.01 -3.46 9.29
C PRO A 171 17.00 -3.77 7.79
N GLY A 172 16.65 -2.82 6.93
CA GLY A 172 16.85 -2.88 5.48
C GLY A 172 15.72 -2.21 4.69
N ILE A 173 15.75 -2.36 3.37
CA ILE A 173 14.64 -2.02 2.47
C ILE A 173 14.08 -3.28 1.82
N TYR A 174 12.81 -3.26 1.45
CA TYR A 174 12.24 -4.31 0.60
C TYR A 174 12.80 -4.23 -0.81
N ILE A 175 13.17 -5.37 -1.38
CA ILE A 175 13.54 -5.52 -2.79
C ILE A 175 12.77 -6.66 -3.43
N LEU A 176 12.47 -6.54 -4.72
CA LEU A 176 11.91 -7.62 -5.50
C LEU A 176 12.98 -8.68 -5.78
N MET A 177 12.62 -9.94 -5.53
CA MET A 177 13.36 -11.10 -6.04
C MET A 177 12.99 -11.36 -7.50
N ASP A 178 13.73 -12.20 -8.22
CA ASP A 178 13.44 -12.54 -9.63
C ASP A 178 11.97 -12.96 -9.83
N LYS A 179 11.41 -13.69 -8.86
CA LYS A 179 10.01 -14.12 -8.86
C LYS A 179 9.05 -12.94 -8.70
N GLY A 180 9.34 -12.01 -7.79
CA GLY A 180 8.57 -10.77 -7.59
C GLY A 180 8.63 -9.86 -8.82
N GLN A 181 9.82 -9.67 -9.37
CA GLN A 181 10.03 -8.88 -10.58
C GLN A 181 9.22 -9.44 -11.76
N ALA A 182 9.21 -10.76 -11.95
CA ALA A 182 8.42 -11.39 -13.00
C ALA A 182 6.90 -11.14 -12.85
N ILE A 183 6.38 -11.03 -11.61
CA ILE A 183 4.98 -10.65 -11.37
C ILE A 183 4.75 -9.18 -11.70
N VAL A 184 5.59 -8.29 -11.19
CA VAL A 184 5.46 -6.84 -11.44
C VAL A 184 5.50 -6.55 -12.94
N ASP A 185 6.45 -7.15 -13.68
CA ASP A 185 6.56 -6.98 -15.14
C ASP A 185 5.32 -7.53 -15.87
N LYS A 186 4.81 -8.70 -15.45
CA LYS A 186 3.67 -9.35 -16.08
C LYS A 186 2.37 -8.56 -15.90
N TYR A 187 2.21 -7.86 -14.78
CA TYR A 187 1.01 -7.11 -14.43
C TYR A 187 1.23 -5.59 -14.41
N ALA A 188 2.29 -5.10 -15.09
CA ALA A 188 2.67 -3.69 -15.08
C ALA A 188 1.52 -2.75 -15.47
N ASP A 189 0.78 -3.06 -16.54
CA ASP A 189 -0.37 -2.26 -16.98
C ASP A 189 -1.45 -2.14 -15.88
N PHE A 190 -1.74 -3.24 -15.18
CA PHE A 190 -2.71 -3.25 -14.09
C PHE A 190 -2.25 -2.43 -12.88
N ILE A 191 -0.97 -2.54 -12.53
CA ILE A 191 -0.37 -1.77 -11.43
C ILE A 191 -0.38 -0.27 -11.77
N HIS A 192 0.05 0.08 -12.97
CA HIS A 192 0.03 1.44 -13.50
C HIS A 192 -1.37 2.05 -13.45
N ASP A 193 -2.36 1.35 -14.00
CA ASP A 193 -3.75 1.81 -14.06
C ASP A 193 -4.35 2.04 -12.67
N TYR A 194 -3.92 1.27 -11.66
CA TYR A 194 -4.41 1.41 -10.29
C TYR A 194 -3.68 2.49 -9.49
N LEU A 195 -2.34 2.53 -9.55
CA LEU A 195 -1.53 3.45 -8.76
C LEU A 195 -1.31 4.82 -9.42
N ASP A 196 -1.73 5.00 -10.67
CA ASP A 196 -1.48 6.22 -11.47
C ASP A 196 0.03 6.56 -11.52
N THR A 197 0.87 5.53 -11.52
CA THR A 197 2.32 5.65 -11.73
C THR A 197 2.61 5.75 -13.23
N PRO A 198 3.64 6.47 -13.70
CA PRO A 198 3.99 6.47 -15.13
C PRO A 198 4.49 5.09 -15.58
N PRO A 199 4.32 4.68 -16.86
CA PRO A 199 4.84 3.40 -17.33
C PRO A 199 6.37 3.49 -17.37
N GLU A 200 7.05 2.53 -16.74
CA GLU A 200 8.52 2.42 -16.82
C GLU A 200 8.99 1.99 -18.23
#